data_AF-A0A9C8P121-F1
#
_entry.id   AF-A0A9C8P121-F1
#
_cell.length_a   1.000
_cell.length_b   1.000
_cell.length_c   1.000
_cell.angle_alpha   90.00
_cell.angle_beta   90.00
_cell.angle_gamma   90.00
#
_symmetry.space_group_name_H-M   'P 1'
#
loop_
_entity.id
_entity.type
_entity.pdbx_description
1 polymer ?
#
loop_
_entity_poly.entity_id
_entity_poly.type
_entity_poly.pdbx_seq_one_letter_code
_entity_poly.pdbx_strand_id
1 'polypeptide(L)'
;MLSWPFKLLWAVILSVLMSSVYAAPGSWSAQIPGLMVAMSDRASASQPVGPPEAANVQTGQLGRVQWQFQHPAGAQLNAWLCHPEQCVALTSMRGSTTALAGRTAAAPLHFRFALRPGQRPVRVQGLQMIVNYQ
;
A
#
# COMPACT_ATOMS: atom_id res chain seq x y z
N MET A 1 -58.51 11.57 -21.34
CA MET A 1 -58.16 11.03 -20.01
C MET A 1 -57.17 9.88 -20.19
N LEU A 2 -55.90 10.16 -20.46
CA LEU A 2 -54.83 9.15 -20.39
C LEU A 2 -53.48 9.88 -20.46
N SER A 3 -52.50 9.43 -19.67
CA SER A 3 -51.08 9.84 -19.64
C SER A 3 -50.58 10.76 -18.50
N TRP A 4 -51.18 10.73 -17.30
CA TRP A 4 -50.45 11.18 -16.08
C TRP A 4 -49.35 10.19 -15.59
N PRO A 5 -49.51 8.85 -15.64
CA PRO A 5 -48.53 7.96 -14.99
C PRO A 5 -47.21 7.83 -15.77
N PHE A 6 -47.22 8.15 -17.08
CA PHE A 6 -46.04 7.99 -17.94
C PHE A 6 -44.95 9.03 -17.68
N LYS A 7 -45.34 10.24 -17.26
CA LYS A 7 -44.40 11.33 -16.94
C LYS A 7 -43.67 11.10 -15.61
N LEU A 8 -44.36 10.48 -14.63
CA LEU A 8 -43.76 10.10 -13.36
C LEU A 8 -42.81 8.90 -13.51
N LEU A 9 -43.13 7.94 -14.39
CA LEU A 9 -42.24 6.82 -14.68
C LEU A 9 -40.92 7.26 -15.35
N TRP A 10 -40.94 8.26 -16.23
CA TRP A 10 -39.71 8.79 -16.83
C TRP A 10 -38.84 9.59 -15.85
N ALA A 11 -39.45 10.30 -14.90
CA ALA A 11 -38.70 11.06 -13.90
C ALA A 11 -37.94 10.15 -12.92
N VAL A 12 -38.48 8.97 -12.59
CA VAL A 12 -37.82 8.00 -11.69
C VAL A 12 -36.69 7.25 -12.40
N ILE A 13 -36.82 6.97 -13.71
CA ILE A 13 -35.78 6.26 -14.49
C ILE A 13 -34.52 7.12 -14.68
N LEU A 14 -34.63 8.45 -14.68
CA LEU A 14 -33.46 9.34 -14.85
C LEU A 14 -32.64 9.54 -13.56
N SER A 15 -33.22 9.31 -12.37
CA SER A 15 -32.52 9.50 -11.08
C SER A 15 -31.68 8.30 -10.64
N VAL A 16 -31.79 7.16 -11.34
CA VAL A 16 -31.06 5.91 -11.04
C VAL A 16 -29.76 5.80 -11.84
N LEU A 17 -29.33 6.87 -12.54
CA LEU A 17 -27.97 6.97 -13.09
C LEU A 17 -26.95 7.23 -11.95
N MET A 18 -26.74 6.15 -11.21
CA MET A 18 -25.67 5.84 -10.28
C MET A 18 -24.47 6.80 -10.36
N SER A 19 -24.38 7.71 -9.39
CA SER A 19 -23.15 8.42 -9.09
C SER A 19 -22.14 7.41 -8.54
N SER A 20 -21.40 6.76 -9.42
CA SER A 20 -20.20 6.01 -9.03
C SER A 20 -19.17 7.02 -8.53
N VAL A 21 -19.06 7.19 -7.21
CA VAL A 21 -17.94 7.91 -6.58
C VAL A 21 -16.71 7.02 -6.75
N TYR A 22 -16.02 7.17 -7.87
CA TYR A 22 -14.68 6.64 -8.02
C TYR A 22 -13.74 7.52 -7.19
N ALA A 23 -12.88 6.90 -6.38
CA ALA A 23 -11.79 7.65 -5.77
C ALA A 23 -10.91 8.20 -6.91
N ALA A 24 -10.47 9.45 -6.79
CA ALA A 24 -9.58 10.01 -7.79
C ALA A 24 -8.23 9.28 -7.69
N PRO A 25 -7.64 8.83 -8.82
CA PRO A 25 -6.33 8.23 -8.79
C PRO A 25 -5.32 9.22 -8.23
N GLY A 26 -4.42 8.73 -7.38
CA GLY A 26 -3.45 9.56 -6.70
C GLY A 26 -2.20 8.79 -6.29
N SER A 27 -1.27 9.52 -5.70
CA SER A 27 -0.02 8.98 -5.22
C SER A 27 0.42 9.67 -3.95
N TRP A 28 0.95 8.91 -3.01
CA TRP A 28 1.63 9.44 -1.84
C TRP A 28 2.97 8.74 -1.65
N SER A 29 3.88 9.38 -0.92
CA SER A 29 5.18 8.81 -0.60
C SER A 29 5.52 8.99 0.86
N ALA A 30 6.33 8.09 1.40
CA ALA A 30 6.78 8.15 2.78
C ALA A 30 8.26 7.76 2.87
N GLN A 31 9.00 8.51 3.70
CA GLN A 31 10.32 8.15 4.17
C GLN A 31 10.18 7.54 5.56
N ILE A 32 10.83 6.40 5.79
CA ILE A 32 10.68 5.64 7.02
C ILE A 32 12.04 5.54 7.74
N PRO A 33 12.07 5.73 9.07
CA PRO A 33 13.31 5.55 9.82
C PRO A 33 13.90 4.14 9.63
N GLY A 34 15.23 4.09 9.54
CA GLY A 34 15.95 2.82 9.52
C GLY A 34 15.73 2.00 10.80
N LEU A 35 16.01 0.71 10.72
CA LEU A 35 15.91 -0.23 11.85
C LEU A 35 17.08 -1.20 11.88
N MET A 36 17.37 -1.72 13.07
CA MET A 36 18.31 -2.85 13.24
C MET A 36 17.57 -4.16 13.00
N VAL A 37 18.19 -5.05 12.25
CA VAL A 37 17.71 -6.41 11.99
C VAL A 37 18.73 -7.36 12.61
N ALA A 38 18.32 -8.05 13.68
CA ALA A 38 19.24 -8.82 14.52
C ALA A 38 18.96 -10.32 14.53
N MET A 39 17.75 -10.74 14.17
CA MET A 39 17.28 -12.12 14.30
C MET A 39 16.95 -12.71 12.93
N SER A 40 17.17 -14.00 12.76
CA SER A 40 16.82 -14.75 11.55
C SER A 40 15.48 -15.48 11.65
N ASP A 41 15.07 -15.83 12.87
CA ASP A 41 13.83 -16.53 13.20
C ASP A 41 12.67 -15.56 13.50
N ARG A 42 12.97 -14.30 13.80
CA ARG A 42 12.01 -13.24 14.04
C ARG A 42 12.26 -12.04 13.14
N ALA A 43 11.22 -11.60 12.43
CA ALA A 43 11.30 -10.39 11.62
C ALA A 43 11.18 -9.12 12.48
N SER A 44 12.09 -8.16 12.26
CA SER A 44 11.95 -6.77 12.70
C SER A 44 11.00 -6.03 11.75
N ALA A 45 10.13 -5.18 12.30
CA ALA A 45 9.20 -4.36 11.53
C ALA A 45 9.61 -2.89 11.57
N SER A 46 9.44 -2.17 10.46
CA SER A 46 9.54 -0.71 10.45
C SER A 46 8.32 -0.09 11.14
N GLN A 47 8.38 1.21 11.41
CA GLN A 47 7.17 1.95 11.74
C GLN A 47 6.15 1.85 10.58
N PRO A 48 4.85 1.72 10.90
CA PRO A 48 3.80 1.80 9.89
C PRO A 48 3.66 3.21 9.35
N VAL A 49 3.40 3.32 8.05
CA VAL A 49 3.10 4.58 7.37
C VAL A 49 1.78 4.46 6.63
N GLY A 50 0.93 5.45 6.83
CA GLY A 50 -0.33 5.60 6.12
C GLY A 50 -0.29 6.76 5.14
N PRO A 51 -1.31 6.89 4.29
CA PRO A 51 -1.49 8.07 3.47
C PRO A 51 -1.61 9.34 4.32
N PRO A 52 -1.06 10.48 3.88
CA PRO A 52 -1.26 11.75 4.55
C PRO A 52 -2.74 12.15 4.46
N GLU A 53 -3.23 12.93 5.43
CA GLU A 53 -4.64 13.35 5.50
C GLU A 53 -5.12 14.02 4.20
N ALA A 54 -4.24 14.77 3.53
CA ALA A 54 -4.52 15.45 2.28
C ALA A 54 -4.76 14.51 1.07
N ALA A 55 -4.38 13.23 1.13
CA ALA A 55 -4.46 12.32 -0.01
C ALA A 55 -5.89 11.80 -0.31
N ASN A 56 -6.89 12.07 0.54
CA ASN A 56 -8.29 11.66 0.35
C ASN A 56 -8.46 10.22 -0.18
N VAL A 57 -7.90 9.26 0.55
CA VAL A 57 -7.81 7.82 0.17
C VAL A 57 -8.93 6.95 0.75
N GLN A 58 -9.96 7.51 1.39
CA GLN A 58 -10.81 6.75 2.31
C GLN A 58 -11.56 5.58 1.67
N THR A 59 -11.89 5.72 0.39
CA THR A 59 -12.50 4.66 -0.43
C THR A 59 -11.56 4.16 -1.52
N GLY A 60 -10.30 4.61 -1.51
CA GLY A 60 -9.30 4.26 -2.52
C GLY A 60 -8.75 2.86 -2.32
N GLN A 61 -8.34 2.24 -3.41
CA GLN A 61 -7.69 0.94 -3.47
C GLN A 61 -6.24 1.11 -3.93
N LEU A 62 -5.34 0.34 -3.33
CA LEU A 62 -3.95 0.27 -3.75
C LEU A 62 -3.88 -0.18 -5.22
N GLY A 63 -2.94 0.41 -5.95
CA GLY A 63 -2.56 0.00 -7.30
C GLY A 63 -1.14 -0.55 -7.30
N ARG A 64 -0.16 0.34 -7.50
CA ARG A 64 1.27 0.01 -7.52
C ARG A 64 1.95 0.58 -6.29
N VAL A 65 2.82 -0.22 -5.67
CA VAL A 65 3.73 0.25 -4.63
C VAL A 65 5.17 0.10 -5.12
N GLN A 66 5.93 1.19 -5.08
CA GLN A 66 7.36 1.22 -5.35
C GLN A 66 8.11 1.36 -4.02
N TRP A 67 9.28 0.73 -3.90
CA TRP A 67 10.09 0.81 -2.69
C TRP A 67 11.56 1.01 -3.00
N GLN A 68 12.26 1.53 -1.99
CA GLN A 68 13.70 1.34 -1.85
C GLN A 68 14.09 1.19 -0.38
N PHE A 69 15.21 0.50 -0.13
CA PHE A 69 15.91 0.43 1.15
C PHE A 69 17.37 0.05 0.90
N GLN A 70 18.21 0.15 1.93
CA GLN A 70 19.63 -0.17 1.87
C GLN A 70 20.08 -1.00 3.06
N HIS A 71 20.99 -1.95 2.84
CA HIS A 71 21.70 -2.71 3.87
C HIS A 71 23.18 -2.85 3.47
N PRO A 72 24.09 -3.12 4.42
CA PRO A 72 25.50 -3.30 4.12
C PRO A 72 25.76 -4.35 3.04
N ALA A 73 26.81 -4.14 2.24
CA ALA A 73 27.25 -5.11 1.25
C ALA A 73 27.60 -6.45 1.91
N GLY A 74 27.25 -7.56 1.25
CA GLY A 74 27.47 -8.91 1.76
C GLY A 74 26.45 -9.40 2.80
N ALA A 75 25.64 -8.50 3.37
CA ALA A 75 24.55 -8.91 4.24
C ALA A 75 23.44 -9.61 3.45
N GLN A 76 22.88 -10.67 4.01
CA GLN A 76 21.75 -11.38 3.45
C GLN A 76 20.56 -11.35 4.41
N LEU A 77 19.44 -10.83 3.93
CA LEU A 77 18.21 -10.75 4.69
C LEU A 77 17.02 -10.97 3.78
N ASN A 78 15.93 -11.44 4.35
CA ASN A 78 14.63 -11.49 3.71
C ASN A 78 13.89 -10.19 4.00
N ALA A 79 13.19 -9.66 3.00
CA ALA A 79 12.45 -8.41 3.09
C ALA A 79 11.01 -8.62 2.62
N TRP A 80 10.07 -7.94 3.27
CA TRP A 80 8.66 -7.94 2.90
C TRP A 80 8.08 -6.54 3.00
N LEU A 81 7.11 -6.24 2.14
CA LEU A 81 6.19 -5.12 2.29
C LEU A 81 4.84 -5.65 2.74
N CYS A 82 4.32 -5.13 3.85
CA CYS A 82 3.13 -5.66 4.50
C CYS A 82 2.00 -4.63 4.57
N HIS A 83 0.85 -5.07 4.06
CA HIS A 83 -0.48 -4.56 4.34
C HIS A 83 -1.11 -5.44 5.46
N PRO A 84 -2.09 -4.95 6.25
CA PRO A 84 -2.71 -5.75 7.32
C PRO A 84 -3.23 -7.12 6.86
N GLU A 85 -3.71 -7.21 5.63
CA GLU A 85 -4.25 -8.44 5.05
C GLU A 85 -3.19 -9.33 4.35
N GLN A 86 -2.02 -8.79 4.00
CA GLN A 86 -1.07 -9.49 3.13
C GLN A 86 0.34 -8.92 3.20
N CYS A 87 1.34 -9.79 3.22
CA CYS A 87 2.74 -9.43 3.01
C CYS A 87 3.25 -9.95 1.67
N VAL A 88 4.03 -9.12 0.97
CA VAL A 88 4.66 -9.44 -0.32
C VAL A 88 6.17 -9.49 -0.12
N ALA A 89 6.80 -10.58 -0.55
CA ALA A 89 8.26 -10.72 -0.51
C ALA A 89 8.93 -9.76 -1.52
N LEU A 90 10.01 -9.11 -1.09
CA LEU A 90 10.78 -8.17 -1.90
C LEU A 90 12.09 -8.86 -2.31
N THR A 91 12.33 -8.96 -3.61
CA THR A 91 13.50 -9.66 -4.17
C THR A 91 14.74 -8.78 -4.30
N SER A 92 14.59 -7.47 -4.10
CA SER A 92 15.64 -6.48 -4.30
C SER A 92 15.46 -5.28 -3.37
N MET A 93 16.56 -4.56 -3.17
CA MET A 93 16.63 -3.31 -2.41
C MET A 93 15.78 -2.18 -3.01
N ARG A 94 15.48 -2.23 -4.32
CA ARG A 94 14.59 -1.31 -5.02
C ARG A 94 13.70 -2.09 -5.98
N GLY A 95 12.42 -1.75 -6.06
CA GLY A 95 11.50 -2.41 -6.97
C GLY A 95 10.09 -1.82 -6.95
N SER A 96 9.16 -2.54 -7.58
CA SER A 96 7.75 -2.23 -7.55
C SER A 96 6.88 -3.49 -7.58
N THR A 97 5.66 -3.40 -7.07
CA THR A 97 4.71 -4.50 -7.05
C THR A 97 3.28 -4.00 -7.23
N THR A 98 2.44 -4.83 -7.84
CA THR A 98 0.98 -4.70 -7.87
C THR A 98 0.31 -5.82 -7.10
N ALA A 99 1.05 -6.65 -6.36
CA ALA A 99 0.50 -7.79 -5.62
C ALA A 99 -0.38 -7.37 -4.42
N LEU A 100 -0.34 -6.08 -4.04
CA LEU A 100 -1.25 -5.48 -3.06
C LEU A 100 -2.43 -4.75 -3.71
N ALA A 101 -2.57 -4.80 -5.04
CA ALA A 101 -3.63 -4.09 -5.74
C ALA A 101 -5.03 -4.55 -5.29
N GLY A 102 -5.98 -3.62 -5.22
CA GLY A 102 -7.35 -3.87 -4.78
C GLY A 102 -7.56 -3.88 -3.26
N ARG A 103 -6.47 -3.88 -2.47
CA ARG A 103 -6.55 -3.69 -1.01
C ARG A 103 -6.83 -2.23 -0.67
N THR A 104 -7.37 -1.95 0.51
CA THR A 104 -7.64 -0.55 0.92
C THR A 104 -6.37 0.29 0.94
N ALA A 105 -6.42 1.48 0.32
CA ALA A 105 -5.32 2.44 0.32
C ALA A 105 -5.22 3.24 1.63
N ALA A 106 -6.25 3.19 2.48
CA ALA A 106 -6.28 3.85 3.78
C ALA A 106 -5.51 3.07 4.87
N ALA A 107 -5.25 1.79 4.65
CA ALA A 107 -4.54 0.97 5.61
C ALA A 107 -3.03 1.30 5.64
N PRO A 108 -2.39 1.26 6.83
CA PRO A 108 -0.97 1.50 6.93
C PRO A 108 -0.14 0.36 6.32
N LEU A 109 0.95 0.73 5.66
CA LEU A 109 1.97 -0.19 5.15
C LEU A 109 3.23 -0.14 6.01
N HIS A 110 3.95 -1.25 6.09
CA HIS A 110 5.27 -1.28 6.75
C HIS A 110 6.19 -2.30 6.09
N PHE A 111 7.49 -2.12 6.28
CA PHE A 111 8.48 -3.10 5.90
C PHE A 111 8.72 -4.10 7.03
N ARG A 112 9.03 -5.34 6.67
CA ARG A 112 9.55 -6.36 7.58
C ARG A 112 10.86 -6.91 7.05
N PHE A 113 11.77 -7.23 7.95
CA PHE A 113 13.08 -7.77 7.61
C PHE A 113 13.48 -8.86 8.60
N ALA A 114 14.07 -9.95 8.12
CA ALA A 114 14.68 -10.98 8.95
C ALA A 114 16.02 -11.36 8.34
N LEU A 115 17.05 -11.56 9.16
CA LEU A 115 18.33 -12.06 8.68
C LEU A 115 18.16 -13.45 8.08
N ARG A 116 19.05 -13.83 7.14
CA ARG A 116 19.25 -15.26 6.87
C ARG A 116 20.06 -15.90 8.02
N PRO A 117 19.90 -17.21 8.28
CA PRO A 117 20.68 -17.89 9.31
C PRO A 117 22.19 -17.66 9.13
N GLY A 118 22.91 -17.46 10.25
CA GLY A 118 24.35 -17.24 10.27
C GLY A 118 24.82 -15.82 9.93
N GLN A 119 23.90 -14.89 9.64
CA GLN A 119 24.23 -13.49 9.41
C GLN A 119 24.40 -12.72 10.73
N ARG A 120 25.23 -11.68 10.71
CA ARG A 120 25.39 -10.75 11.85
C ARG A 120 24.27 -9.70 11.83
N PRO A 121 23.94 -9.07 12.97
CA PRO A 121 23.02 -7.94 12.99
C PRO A 121 23.43 -6.83 12.03
N VAL A 122 22.46 -6.29 11.28
CA VAL A 122 22.70 -5.21 10.32
C VAL A 122 21.71 -4.06 10.49
N ARG A 123 22.14 -2.87 10.09
CA ARG A 123 21.29 -1.69 9.97
C ARG A 123 20.68 -1.64 8.57
N VAL A 124 19.35 -1.60 8.48
CA VAL A 124 18.65 -1.25 7.24
C VAL A 124 18.29 0.24 7.30
N GLN A 125 18.53 0.96 6.20
CA GLN A 125 18.38 2.41 6.12
C GLN A 125 17.84 2.87 4.75
N GLY A 126 17.52 4.15 4.62
CA GLY A 126 17.00 4.70 3.36
C GLY A 126 15.67 4.09 2.92
N LEU A 127 14.84 3.65 3.87
CA LEU A 127 13.53 3.06 3.58
C LEU A 127 12.61 4.15 3.03
N GLN A 128 12.10 3.92 1.82
CA GLN A 128 11.15 4.80 1.17
C GLN A 128 10.12 3.95 0.44
N MET A 129 8.88 4.45 0.39
CA MET A 129 7.86 3.92 -0.52
C MET A 129 7.11 5.02 -1.24
N ILE A 130 6.63 4.69 -2.43
CA ILE A 130 5.67 5.48 -3.21
C ILE A 130 4.49 4.56 -3.47
N VAL A 131 3.28 5.05 -3.20
CA VAL A 131 2.05 4.27 -3.25
C VAL A 131 1.07 4.97 -4.17
N ASN A 132 0.69 4.29 -5.24
CA ASN A 132 -0.37 4.72 -6.13
C ASN A 132 -1.68 4.07 -5.72
N TYR A 133 -2.78 4.82 -5.81
CA TYR A 133 -4.14 4.35 -5.50
C TYR A 133 -5.15 4.92 -6.51
N GLN A 134 -6.36 4.37 -6.50
CA GLN A 134 -7.51 4.75 -7.34
C GLN A 134 -8.83 4.44 -6.66
#